data_AF-E3M383-F1
#
_entry.id   AF-E3M383-F1
#
_cell.length_a   1.000
_cell.length_b   1.000
_cell.length_c   1.000
_cell.angle_alpha   90.00
_cell.angle_beta   90.00
_cell.angle_gamma   90.00
#
_symmetry.space_group_name_H-M   'P 1'
#
loop_
_entity.id
_entity.type
_entity.pdbx_description
1 polymer ?
#
loop_
_entity_poly.entity_id
_entity_poly.type
_entity_poly.pdbx_seq_one_letter_code
_entity_poly.pdbx_strand_id
1 'polypeptide(L)'
;MKTMKLSRFPSVVQTEIFSSMELIDIIFLSFCSKKIKERIESTIKSRLDKIISITYTSSGPEYATISSSNTDDKEFMKLVSRGEGRNRPIVRMNLFGIDVDCCMATRNHPFFILCNQQDGEQMLQTIHNYFRQFFGSSIEYHLKNRCSNYIPRLENIKNTTLYFGIEEAAAQLLDGYLTLSPSQEYIAVFSSGGFEYERNLKLAQTNVLDIVISGSRAGGLLKNFTGRQLFISDGIVTDDDVIQFLDNWMSNQTHQNLEYLKINRGRGTDLNPEKIMRNIDMKRFDLNQKVPVYRYDRRSGWDIEWKIEEFSSPSFIKTPLQEASPPRNSIKISKFSCLIQREILSNMELVDLLMMASCSQKFHRNMKLLMRSRFDKIFTITYESGISPFISSSSSGDEPFMSINRIFDFIGRPRISMNLLGMDLQVR
;
A
#
# COMPACT_ATOMS: atom_id res chain seq x y z
N MET A 1 32.79 -33.44 -7.65
CA MET A 1 31.49 -33.53 -6.92
C MET A 1 30.49 -34.30 -7.77
N LYS A 2 29.78 -35.28 -7.20
CA LYS A 2 28.63 -35.91 -7.88
C LYS A 2 27.42 -34.97 -7.76
N THR A 3 26.83 -34.59 -8.88
CA THR A 3 25.64 -33.72 -8.91
C THR A 3 24.40 -34.52 -8.48
N MET A 4 23.73 -34.10 -7.41
CA MET A 4 22.49 -34.71 -6.93
C MET A 4 21.33 -34.33 -7.85
N LYS A 5 20.55 -35.32 -8.31
CA LYS A 5 19.34 -35.08 -9.12
C LYS A 5 18.10 -35.12 -8.23
N LEU A 6 17.69 -33.97 -7.71
CA LEU A 6 16.50 -33.79 -6.85
C LEU A 6 15.24 -34.44 -7.45
N SER A 7 15.06 -34.33 -8.77
CA SER A 7 13.92 -34.89 -9.51
C SER A 7 13.82 -36.42 -9.50
N ARG A 8 14.87 -37.14 -9.08
CA ARG A 8 14.88 -38.61 -8.99
C ARG A 8 14.36 -39.15 -7.65
N PHE A 9 14.26 -38.32 -6.62
CA PHE A 9 13.76 -38.75 -5.33
C PHE A 9 12.24 -38.93 -5.33
N PRO A 10 11.66 -39.80 -4.48
CA PRO A 10 10.22 -39.86 -4.28
C PRO A 10 9.62 -38.51 -3.86
N SER A 11 8.32 -38.31 -4.10
CA SER A 11 7.64 -37.05 -3.80
C SER A 11 7.74 -36.62 -2.34
N VAL A 12 7.61 -37.56 -1.42
CA VAL A 12 7.73 -37.35 0.02
C VAL A 12 9.13 -36.85 0.38
N VAL A 13 10.19 -37.48 -0.15
CA VAL A 13 11.58 -37.08 0.14
C VAL A 13 11.88 -35.68 -0.38
N GLN A 14 11.45 -35.36 -1.60
CA GLN A 14 11.61 -34.01 -2.15
C GLN A 14 10.85 -32.95 -1.32
N THR A 15 9.65 -33.30 -0.83
CA THR A 15 8.86 -32.43 0.06
C THR A 15 9.61 -32.14 1.34
N GLU A 16 10.17 -33.18 1.96
CA GLU A 16 10.98 -33.04 3.18
C GLU A 16 12.22 -32.18 2.94
N ILE A 17 12.91 -32.38 1.82
CA ILE A 17 14.06 -31.55 1.44
C ILE A 17 13.63 -30.08 1.33
N PHE A 18 12.57 -29.78 0.57
CA PHE A 18 12.09 -28.40 0.44
C PHE A 18 11.66 -27.82 1.79
N SER A 19 10.98 -28.60 2.65
CA SER A 19 10.58 -28.18 3.99
C SER A 19 11.77 -27.81 4.87
N SER A 20 12.91 -28.49 4.72
CA SER A 20 14.12 -28.22 5.49
C SER A 20 14.96 -27.04 5.00
N MET A 21 14.76 -26.58 3.75
CA MET A 21 15.54 -25.50 3.14
C MET A 21 15.00 -24.10 3.48
N GLU A 22 15.86 -23.09 3.43
CA GLU A 22 15.44 -21.69 3.50
C GLU A 22 14.59 -21.30 2.28
N LEU A 23 13.64 -20.38 2.46
CA LEU A 23 12.66 -20.03 1.42
C LEU A 23 13.31 -19.45 0.17
N ILE A 24 14.39 -18.68 0.35
CA ILE A 24 15.16 -18.09 -0.74
C ILE A 24 15.92 -19.16 -1.54
N ASP A 25 16.51 -20.15 -0.87
CA ASP A 25 17.24 -21.23 -1.56
C ASP A 25 16.31 -22.06 -2.43
N ILE A 26 15.09 -22.30 -1.95
CA ILE A 26 14.03 -22.94 -2.72
C ILE A 26 13.69 -22.11 -3.96
N ILE A 27 13.55 -20.79 -3.81
CA ILE A 27 13.30 -19.89 -4.94
C ILE A 27 14.44 -20.00 -5.96
N PHE A 28 15.71 -20.05 -5.54
CA PHE A 28 16.81 -20.28 -6.48
C PHE A 28 16.71 -21.60 -7.23
N LEU A 29 16.28 -22.69 -6.57
CA LEU A 29 16.05 -23.97 -7.24
C LEU A 29 14.97 -23.87 -8.33
N SER A 30 13.95 -23.03 -8.12
CA SER A 30 12.88 -22.83 -9.10
C SER A 30 13.38 -22.18 -10.41
N PHE A 31 14.48 -21.40 -10.35
CA PHE A 31 15.06 -20.73 -11.51
C PHE A 31 15.73 -21.69 -12.48
N CYS A 32 16.20 -22.83 -11.98
CA CYS A 32 16.99 -23.81 -12.72
C CYS A 32 16.12 -24.83 -13.50
N SER A 33 14.83 -24.98 -13.18
CA SER A 33 13.99 -25.99 -13.82
C SER A 33 12.50 -25.73 -13.67
N LYS A 34 11.78 -25.71 -14.81
CA LYS A 34 10.32 -25.63 -14.84
C LYS A 34 9.64 -26.74 -14.02
N LYS A 35 10.16 -27.97 -14.09
CA LYS A 35 9.61 -29.11 -13.33
C LYS A 35 9.80 -28.94 -11.82
N ILE A 36 10.91 -28.33 -11.39
CA ILE A 36 11.13 -28.04 -9.97
C ILE A 36 10.24 -26.87 -9.53
N LYS A 37 10.10 -25.82 -10.35
CA LYS A 37 9.17 -24.71 -10.12
C LYS A 37 7.75 -25.20 -9.83
N GLU A 38 7.15 -25.98 -10.73
CA GLU A 38 5.78 -26.51 -10.58
C GLU A 38 5.62 -27.32 -9.29
N ARG A 39 6.66 -28.07 -8.91
CA ARG A 39 6.66 -28.90 -7.71
C ARG A 39 6.80 -28.09 -6.43
N ILE A 40 7.59 -27.02 -6.45
CA ILE A 40 7.71 -26.09 -5.34
C ILE A 40 6.36 -25.41 -5.11
N GLU A 41 5.74 -24.90 -6.18
CA GLU A 41 4.42 -24.24 -6.13
C GLU A 41 3.34 -25.16 -5.53
N SER A 42 3.34 -26.45 -5.85
CA SER A 42 2.35 -27.39 -5.29
C SER A 42 2.62 -27.81 -3.84
N THR A 43 3.89 -27.81 -3.41
CA THR A 43 4.29 -28.51 -2.18
C THR A 43 4.45 -27.58 -0.97
N ILE A 44 4.91 -26.35 -1.19
CA ILE A 44 5.26 -25.44 -0.09
C ILE A 44 4.58 -24.08 -0.22
N LYS A 45 3.42 -24.03 -0.89
CA LYS A 45 2.65 -22.80 -1.13
C LYS A 45 2.46 -21.97 0.15
N SER A 46 2.06 -22.62 1.24
CA SER A 46 1.86 -21.96 2.54
C SER A 46 3.12 -21.27 3.09
N ARG A 47 4.32 -21.73 2.71
CA ARG A 47 5.59 -21.05 3.06
C ARG A 47 5.88 -19.89 2.12
N LEU A 48 5.55 -20.03 0.83
CA LEU A 48 5.71 -18.96 -0.16
C LEU A 48 4.79 -17.77 0.16
N ASP A 49 3.61 -18.02 0.73
CA ASP A 49 2.66 -16.98 1.18
C ASP A 49 3.23 -16.07 2.28
N LYS A 50 4.37 -16.44 2.91
CA LYS A 50 5.10 -15.57 3.85
C LYS A 50 5.85 -14.44 3.15
N ILE A 51 6.14 -14.58 1.85
CA ILE A 51 6.67 -13.49 1.04
C ILE A 51 5.48 -12.63 0.64
N ILE A 52 5.43 -11.42 1.18
CA ILE A 52 4.38 -10.44 0.89
C ILE A 52 4.86 -9.41 -0.13
N SER A 53 6.17 -9.24 -0.30
CA SER A 53 6.73 -8.31 -1.28
C SER A 53 8.13 -8.68 -1.76
N ILE A 54 8.45 -8.19 -2.96
CA ILE A 54 9.80 -8.15 -3.53
C ILE A 54 10.16 -6.70 -3.81
N THR A 55 11.36 -6.30 -3.37
CA THR A 55 11.88 -4.95 -3.58
C THR A 55 13.10 -4.97 -4.48
N TYR A 56 13.06 -4.16 -5.54
CA TYR A 56 14.18 -3.88 -6.41
C TYR A 56 14.84 -2.57 -6.00
N THR A 57 16.13 -2.57 -5.70
CA THR A 57 16.90 -1.33 -5.52
C THR A 57 17.90 -1.18 -6.65
N SER A 58 17.74 -0.17 -7.49
CA SER A 58 18.63 0.08 -8.64
C SER A 58 19.47 1.33 -8.43
N SER A 59 20.75 1.24 -8.77
CA SER A 59 21.70 2.36 -8.82
C SER A 59 22.24 2.60 -10.24
N GLY A 60 21.74 1.85 -11.22
CA GLY A 60 22.17 1.88 -12.62
C GLY A 60 21.69 0.62 -13.36
N PRO A 61 21.85 0.57 -14.69
CA PRO A 61 21.39 -0.55 -15.50
C PRO A 61 22.09 -1.87 -15.17
N GLU A 62 23.37 -1.84 -14.76
CA GLU A 62 24.15 -3.01 -14.37
C GLU A 62 24.19 -3.28 -12.85
N TYR A 63 23.61 -2.38 -12.04
CA TYR A 63 23.63 -2.45 -10.58
C TYR A 63 22.22 -2.42 -10.01
N ALA A 64 21.72 -3.60 -9.67
CA ALA A 64 20.44 -3.77 -9.01
C ALA A 64 20.54 -4.81 -7.90
N THR A 65 19.90 -4.56 -6.77
CA THR A 65 19.78 -5.51 -5.66
C THR A 65 18.32 -5.88 -5.47
N ILE A 66 18.09 -7.11 -5.03
CA ILE A 66 16.77 -7.69 -4.86
C ILE A 66 16.68 -8.25 -3.45
N SER A 67 15.66 -7.80 -2.72
CA SER A 67 15.32 -8.26 -1.38
C SER A 67 13.84 -8.69 -1.33
N SER A 68 13.47 -9.39 -0.26
CA SER A 68 12.10 -9.81 -0.01
C SER A 68 11.69 -9.47 1.42
N SER A 69 10.38 -9.39 1.67
CA SER A 69 9.85 -9.24 3.02
C SER A 69 10.27 -10.37 3.98
N ASN A 70 10.61 -11.55 3.46
CA ASN A 70 11.01 -12.71 4.26
C ASN A 70 12.50 -12.69 4.67
N THR A 71 13.31 -11.79 4.09
CA THR A 71 14.75 -11.71 4.38
C THR A 71 15.10 -10.59 5.36
N ASP A 72 14.14 -10.05 6.09
CA ASP A 72 14.29 -8.81 6.86
C ASP A 72 14.93 -7.70 6.01
N ASP A 73 14.49 -7.60 4.76
CA ASP A 73 15.01 -6.71 3.72
C ASP A 73 16.48 -6.89 3.35
N LYS A 74 17.14 -7.95 3.83
CA LYS A 74 18.48 -8.31 3.35
C LYS A 74 18.41 -8.73 1.89
N GLU A 75 19.35 -8.21 1.11
CA GLU A 75 19.51 -8.54 -0.29
C GLU A 75 19.86 -10.03 -0.41
N PHE A 76 19.11 -10.76 -1.22
CA PHE A 76 19.42 -12.16 -1.50
C PHE A 76 20.04 -12.34 -2.90
N MET A 77 19.76 -11.41 -3.82
CA MET A 77 20.31 -11.41 -5.18
C MET A 77 20.80 -10.01 -5.58
N LYS A 78 21.91 -9.96 -6.31
CA LYS A 78 22.49 -8.72 -6.86
C LYS A 78 22.92 -8.90 -8.31
N LEU A 79 22.60 -7.94 -9.15
CA LEU A 79 23.19 -7.74 -10.47
C LEU A 79 24.43 -6.86 -10.29
N VAL A 80 25.57 -7.32 -10.78
CA VAL A 80 26.86 -6.62 -10.66
C VAL A 80 27.65 -6.72 -11.94
N SER A 81 28.56 -5.76 -12.14
CA SER A 81 29.56 -5.85 -13.20
C SER A 81 30.51 -7.04 -12.99
N ARG A 82 31.05 -7.59 -14.09
CA ARG A 82 32.07 -8.66 -14.03
C ARG A 82 33.29 -8.31 -13.19
N GLY A 83 33.60 -7.01 -13.04
CA GLY A 83 34.71 -6.53 -12.20
C GLY A 83 34.50 -6.84 -10.72
N GLU A 84 33.29 -6.67 -10.20
CA GLU A 84 32.96 -6.96 -8.79
C GLU A 84 33.01 -8.46 -8.46
N GLY A 85 32.82 -9.32 -9.47
CA GLY A 85 32.85 -10.77 -9.31
C GLY A 85 34.26 -11.38 -9.21
N ARG A 86 35.34 -10.62 -9.50
CA ARG A 86 36.71 -11.17 -9.71
C ARG A 86 37.30 -11.93 -8.51
N ASN A 87 36.83 -11.64 -7.30
CA ASN A 87 37.33 -12.29 -6.07
C ASN A 87 36.54 -13.55 -5.68
N ARG A 88 35.55 -13.97 -6.48
CA ARG A 88 34.67 -15.11 -6.19
C ARG A 88 34.71 -16.13 -7.34
N PRO A 89 34.56 -17.43 -7.06
CA PRO A 89 34.42 -18.44 -8.10
C PRO A 89 33.20 -18.16 -8.98
N ILE A 90 33.44 -18.01 -10.28
CA ILE A 90 32.39 -17.81 -11.28
C ILE A 90 31.87 -19.17 -11.71
N VAL A 91 30.55 -19.33 -11.68
CA VAL A 91 29.85 -20.52 -12.11
C VAL A 91 28.87 -20.13 -13.22
N ARG A 92 28.96 -20.79 -14.37
CA ARG A 92 27.98 -20.64 -15.44
C ARG A 92 26.79 -21.55 -15.17
N MET A 93 25.59 -20.99 -15.18
CA MET A 93 24.33 -21.69 -14.88
C MET A 93 23.26 -21.29 -15.89
N ASN A 94 22.33 -22.21 -16.17
CA ASN A 94 21.10 -21.85 -16.87
C ASN A 94 20.06 -21.43 -15.83
N LEU A 95 19.78 -20.13 -15.75
CA LEU A 95 18.75 -19.56 -14.89
C LEU A 95 17.69 -18.90 -15.77
N PHE A 96 16.41 -19.08 -15.45
CA PHE A 96 15.33 -18.47 -16.24
C PHE A 96 15.30 -18.89 -17.71
N GLY A 97 15.96 -20.02 -18.06
CA GLY A 97 16.12 -20.48 -19.43
C GLY A 97 17.30 -19.86 -20.19
N ILE A 98 18.09 -18.99 -19.55
CA ILE A 98 19.25 -18.31 -20.14
C ILE A 98 20.55 -18.67 -19.43
N ASP A 99 21.64 -18.78 -20.18
CA ASP A 99 22.95 -19.03 -19.61
C ASP A 99 23.53 -17.75 -19.02
N VAL A 100 23.86 -17.79 -17.74
CA VAL A 100 24.37 -16.65 -16.99
C VAL A 100 25.60 -17.04 -16.18
N ASP A 101 26.53 -16.09 -16.06
CA ASP A 101 27.67 -16.21 -15.17
C ASP A 101 27.29 -15.67 -13.79
N CYS A 102 27.49 -16.47 -12.75
CA CYS A 102 27.04 -16.15 -11.40
C CYS A 102 28.11 -16.44 -10.35
N CYS A 103 28.01 -15.79 -9.20
CA CYS A 103 28.77 -16.16 -8.01
C CYS A 103 27.79 -16.62 -6.91
N MET A 104 27.98 -17.86 -6.44
CA MET A 104 27.13 -18.48 -5.41
C MET A 104 27.15 -17.68 -4.12
N ALA A 105 25.98 -17.52 -3.50
CA ALA A 105 25.83 -16.84 -2.20
C ALA A 105 26.79 -17.41 -1.15
N THR A 106 27.31 -16.55 -0.29
CA THR A 106 28.10 -16.91 0.88
C THR A 106 27.52 -16.23 2.11
N ARG A 107 28.05 -16.55 3.30
CA ARG A 107 27.61 -15.93 4.56
C ARG A 107 27.62 -14.39 4.54
N ASN A 108 28.51 -13.80 3.76
CA ASN A 108 28.73 -12.34 3.72
C ASN A 108 28.27 -11.68 2.41
N HIS A 109 27.88 -12.47 1.41
CA HIS A 109 27.56 -11.93 0.09
C HIS A 109 26.36 -12.64 -0.53
N PRO A 110 25.39 -11.90 -1.08
CA PRO A 110 24.26 -12.51 -1.78
C PRO A 110 24.69 -13.23 -3.06
N PHE A 111 23.72 -13.87 -3.69
CA PHE A 111 23.87 -14.46 -5.01
C PHE A 111 24.11 -13.37 -6.05
N PHE A 112 25.19 -13.46 -6.82
CA PHE A 112 25.50 -12.48 -7.86
C PHE A 112 25.17 -13.02 -9.24
N ILE A 113 24.51 -12.21 -10.05
CA ILE A 113 24.43 -12.40 -11.50
C ILE A 113 25.34 -11.35 -12.15
N LEU A 114 26.33 -11.82 -12.90
CA LEU A 114 27.31 -10.97 -13.55
C LEU A 114 26.73 -10.43 -14.87
N CYS A 115 26.48 -9.13 -14.93
CA CYS A 115 25.91 -8.45 -16.09
C CYS A 115 26.85 -7.33 -16.57
N ASN A 116 26.84 -7.07 -17.87
CA ASN A 116 27.41 -5.84 -18.41
C ASN A 116 26.29 -4.79 -18.54
N GLN A 117 26.65 -3.52 -18.77
CA GLN A 117 25.70 -2.40 -18.88
C GLN A 117 24.57 -2.64 -19.88
N GLN A 118 24.87 -3.29 -21.02
CA GLN A 118 23.92 -3.57 -22.09
C GLN A 118 22.89 -4.65 -21.70
N ASP A 119 23.27 -5.61 -20.85
CA ASP A 119 22.46 -6.77 -20.50
C ASP A 119 21.72 -6.61 -19.18
N GLY A 120 22.16 -5.68 -18.31
CA GLY A 120 21.68 -5.55 -16.94
C GLY A 120 20.18 -5.22 -16.85
N GLU A 121 19.68 -4.32 -17.68
CA GLU A 121 18.25 -4.00 -17.72
C GLU A 121 17.42 -5.21 -18.18
N GLN A 122 17.83 -5.89 -19.27
CA GLN A 122 17.14 -7.08 -19.78
C GLN A 122 17.14 -8.21 -18.75
N MET A 123 18.25 -8.38 -18.01
CA MET A 123 18.35 -9.35 -16.93
C MET A 123 17.38 -9.01 -15.80
N LEU A 124 17.35 -7.74 -15.36
CA LEU A 124 16.45 -7.30 -14.31
C LEU A 124 14.97 -7.50 -14.70
N GLN A 125 14.62 -7.21 -15.95
CA GLN A 125 13.30 -7.49 -16.51
C GLN A 125 12.99 -8.99 -16.55
N THR A 126 13.96 -9.82 -16.94
CA THR A 126 13.81 -11.28 -16.95
C THR A 126 13.51 -11.81 -15.54
N ILE A 127 14.26 -11.35 -14.55
CA ILE A 127 14.05 -11.71 -13.14
C ILE A 127 12.68 -11.23 -12.65
N HIS A 128 12.31 -9.99 -12.96
CA HIS A 128 11.02 -9.43 -12.58
C HIS A 128 9.85 -10.20 -13.21
N ASN A 129 9.92 -10.49 -14.50
CA ASN A 129 8.92 -11.28 -15.21
C ASN A 129 8.83 -12.70 -14.65
N TYR A 130 9.95 -13.31 -14.26
CA TYR A 130 9.93 -14.60 -13.58
C TYR A 130 9.15 -14.51 -12.26
N PHE A 131 9.45 -13.53 -11.42
CA PHE A 131 8.73 -13.35 -10.15
C PHE A 131 7.24 -13.05 -10.36
N ARG A 132 6.89 -12.26 -11.38
CA ARG A 132 5.48 -12.04 -11.77
C ARG A 132 4.79 -13.32 -12.22
N GLN A 133 5.47 -14.21 -12.93
CA GLN A 133 4.90 -15.51 -13.32
C GLN A 133 4.87 -16.52 -12.17
N PHE A 134 5.68 -16.32 -11.13
CA PHE A 134 5.77 -17.23 -10.00
C PHE A 134 4.78 -16.85 -8.88
N PHE A 135 4.75 -15.57 -8.50
CA PHE A 135 3.87 -15.06 -7.44
C PHE A 135 2.60 -14.38 -7.98
N GLY A 136 2.61 -13.87 -9.21
CA GLY A 136 1.46 -13.16 -9.76
C GLY A 136 1.12 -11.91 -8.94
N SER A 137 -0.16 -11.69 -8.71
CA SER A 137 -0.68 -10.60 -7.89
C SER A 137 -0.81 -10.96 -6.41
N SER A 138 -0.27 -12.10 -5.96
CA SER A 138 -0.34 -12.50 -4.54
C SER A 138 0.61 -11.69 -3.66
N ILE A 139 1.60 -11.04 -4.26
CA ILE A 139 2.60 -10.22 -3.57
C ILE A 139 2.66 -8.82 -4.20
N GLU A 140 3.33 -7.92 -3.50
CA GLU A 140 3.62 -6.58 -3.99
C GLU A 140 5.02 -6.48 -4.59
N TYR A 141 5.17 -5.69 -5.65
CA TYR A 141 6.46 -5.36 -6.24
C TYR A 141 6.79 -3.89 -5.98
N HIS A 142 7.97 -3.62 -5.41
CA HIS A 142 8.40 -2.27 -5.05
C HIS A 142 9.70 -1.90 -5.79
N LEU A 143 9.86 -0.64 -6.17
CA LEU A 143 11.07 -0.12 -6.81
C LEU A 143 11.68 1.02 -5.99
N LYS A 144 12.98 0.95 -5.73
CA LYS A 144 13.80 2.01 -5.17
C LYS A 144 14.90 2.36 -6.17
N ASN A 145 14.73 3.46 -6.89
CA ASN A 145 15.71 3.93 -7.86
C ASN A 145 16.57 5.04 -7.24
N ARG A 146 17.87 4.80 -7.16
CA ARG A 146 18.90 5.74 -6.67
C ARG A 146 19.68 6.38 -7.81
N CYS A 147 19.41 6.01 -9.05
CA CYS A 147 20.12 6.51 -10.23
C CYS A 147 19.42 7.76 -10.79
N SER A 148 20.16 8.82 -11.06
CA SER A 148 19.60 10.11 -11.49
C SER A 148 19.07 10.14 -12.92
N ASN A 149 19.62 9.29 -13.79
CA ASN A 149 19.41 9.32 -15.25
C ASN A 149 18.93 7.98 -15.83
N TYR A 150 18.48 7.07 -14.97
CA TYR A 150 17.98 5.76 -15.35
C TYR A 150 16.86 5.32 -14.42
N ILE A 151 15.80 4.74 -14.97
CA ILE A 151 14.74 4.08 -14.21
C ILE A 151 14.52 2.70 -14.83
N PRO A 152 14.64 1.61 -14.05
CA PRO A 152 14.30 0.28 -14.55
C PRO A 152 12.88 0.20 -15.11
N ARG A 153 12.75 -0.30 -16.34
CA ARG A 153 11.45 -0.54 -16.98
C ARG A 153 10.79 -1.80 -16.42
N LEU A 154 10.19 -1.68 -15.24
CA LEU A 154 9.45 -2.73 -14.55
C LEU A 154 7.96 -2.36 -14.47
N GLU A 155 7.12 -3.35 -14.76
CA GLU A 155 5.66 -3.19 -14.80
C GLU A 155 5.04 -3.62 -13.45
N ASN A 156 3.79 -3.21 -13.20
CA ASN A 156 3.01 -3.61 -12.02
C ASN A 156 3.74 -3.34 -10.69
N ILE A 157 4.52 -2.27 -10.63
CA ILE A 157 5.12 -1.81 -9.39
C ILE A 157 4.07 -1.10 -8.57
N LYS A 158 3.83 -1.55 -7.34
CA LYS A 158 2.84 -0.95 -6.43
C LYS A 158 3.38 0.30 -5.75
N ASN A 159 4.66 0.27 -5.36
CA ASN A 159 5.29 1.33 -4.59
C ASN A 159 6.64 1.70 -5.21
N THR A 160 6.86 2.99 -5.46
CA THR A 160 8.11 3.47 -6.06
C THR A 160 8.73 4.60 -5.25
N THR A 161 10.05 4.57 -5.11
CA THR A 161 10.87 5.70 -4.67
C THR A 161 11.87 6.03 -5.77
N LEU A 162 11.82 7.25 -6.30
CA LEU A 162 12.70 7.74 -7.36
C LEU A 162 13.61 8.84 -6.83
N TYR A 163 14.87 8.81 -7.25
CA TYR A 163 15.81 9.90 -7.10
C TYR A 163 16.17 10.45 -8.47
N PHE A 164 16.04 11.77 -8.65
CA PHE A 164 16.46 12.47 -9.85
C PHE A 164 17.51 13.53 -9.52
N GLY A 165 18.46 13.68 -10.43
CA GLY A 165 19.37 14.82 -10.46
C GLY A 165 18.81 15.97 -11.29
N ILE A 166 19.69 16.89 -11.68
CA ILE A 166 19.38 18.01 -12.58
C ILE A 166 19.44 17.48 -14.02
N GLU A 167 18.30 17.17 -14.64
CA GLU A 167 18.27 16.81 -16.07
C GLU A 167 16.88 16.96 -16.69
N GLU A 168 16.80 17.61 -17.85
CA GLU A 168 15.56 17.70 -18.66
C GLU A 168 15.06 16.30 -19.08
N ALA A 169 15.97 15.33 -19.22
CA ALA A 169 15.66 13.94 -19.54
C ALA A 169 14.83 13.22 -18.45
N ALA A 170 14.89 13.68 -17.19
CA ALA A 170 14.16 13.04 -16.10
C ALA A 170 12.63 13.07 -16.31
N ALA A 171 12.09 14.03 -17.05
CA ALA A 171 10.64 14.10 -17.36
C ALA A 171 10.21 13.01 -18.30
N GLN A 172 10.99 12.77 -19.35
CA GLN A 172 10.71 11.71 -20.31
C GLN A 172 10.88 10.33 -19.67
N LEU A 173 11.91 10.16 -18.82
CA LEU A 173 12.10 8.93 -18.06
C LEU A 173 10.93 8.66 -17.10
N LEU A 174 10.50 9.69 -16.36
CA LEU A 174 9.37 9.59 -15.45
C LEU A 174 8.07 9.26 -16.20
N ASP A 175 7.75 9.98 -17.28
CA ASP A 175 6.53 9.72 -18.05
C ASP A 175 6.53 8.33 -18.68
N GLY A 176 7.68 7.90 -19.22
CA GLY A 176 7.85 6.55 -19.75
C GLY A 176 7.63 5.48 -18.67
N TYR A 177 8.18 5.68 -17.48
CA TYR A 177 8.01 4.77 -16.34
C TYR A 177 6.55 4.72 -15.85
N LEU A 178 5.91 5.88 -15.66
CA LEU A 178 4.51 5.96 -15.22
C LEU A 178 3.55 5.36 -16.26
N THR A 179 3.92 5.34 -17.53
CA THR A 179 3.16 4.64 -18.58
C THR A 179 3.24 3.12 -18.42
N LEU A 180 4.38 2.60 -17.98
CA LEU A 180 4.59 1.16 -17.74
C LEU A 180 3.96 0.69 -16.43
N SER A 181 3.93 1.53 -15.41
CA SER A 181 3.32 1.26 -14.09
C SER A 181 2.35 2.38 -13.69
N PRO A 182 1.14 2.48 -14.29
CA PRO A 182 0.23 3.60 -14.06
C PRO A 182 -0.56 3.54 -12.75
N SER A 183 -0.80 2.34 -12.19
CA SER A 183 -1.72 2.14 -11.06
C SER A 183 -0.98 1.92 -9.74
N GLN A 184 -0.11 2.86 -9.38
CA GLN A 184 0.70 2.77 -8.16
C GLN A 184 -0.05 3.27 -6.93
N GLU A 185 0.13 2.59 -5.80
CA GLU A 185 -0.39 3.03 -4.50
C GLU A 185 0.45 4.17 -3.93
N TYR A 186 1.77 4.07 -4.05
CA TYR A 186 2.71 5.04 -3.49
C TYR A 186 3.80 5.41 -4.48
N ILE A 187 4.06 6.72 -4.60
CA ILE A 187 5.22 7.26 -5.31
C ILE A 187 5.90 8.30 -4.43
N ALA A 188 7.20 8.11 -4.21
CA ALA A 188 8.08 9.13 -3.69
C ALA A 188 9.04 9.63 -4.76
N VAL A 189 9.19 10.95 -4.89
CA VAL A 189 10.13 11.58 -5.83
C VAL A 189 11.04 12.54 -5.07
N PHE A 190 12.33 12.26 -5.09
CA PHE A 190 13.38 13.09 -4.55
C PHE A 190 14.15 13.74 -5.69
N SER A 191 14.24 15.06 -5.71
CA SER A 191 14.98 15.79 -6.72
C SER A 191 15.71 17.00 -6.17
N SER A 192 16.93 17.17 -6.66
CA SER A 192 17.71 18.38 -6.45
C SER A 192 17.87 19.11 -7.78
N GLY A 193 17.19 20.25 -7.94
CA GLY A 193 17.56 21.30 -8.90
C GLY A 193 16.61 21.57 -10.06
N GLY A 194 15.44 22.16 -9.75
CA GLY A 194 14.64 22.93 -10.70
C GLY A 194 14.06 22.11 -11.85
N PHE A 195 13.03 21.32 -11.56
CA PHE A 195 12.36 20.47 -12.52
C PHE A 195 10.85 20.76 -12.57
N GLU A 196 10.28 20.97 -13.77
CA GLU A 196 8.85 21.27 -13.93
C GLU A 196 7.99 19.99 -13.84
N TYR A 197 7.74 19.50 -12.63
CA TYR A 197 6.85 18.34 -12.42
C TYR A 197 5.38 18.64 -12.75
N GLU A 198 4.98 19.91 -12.82
CA GLU A 198 3.59 20.36 -13.03
C GLU A 198 2.95 19.80 -14.32
N ARG A 199 3.75 19.40 -15.30
CA ARG A 199 3.25 18.83 -16.56
C ARG A 199 2.94 17.33 -16.47
N ASN A 200 3.41 16.64 -15.43
CA ASN A 200 3.23 15.20 -15.27
C ASN A 200 1.88 14.90 -14.59
N LEU A 201 0.78 15.01 -15.35
CA LEU A 201 -0.58 14.72 -14.86
C LEU A 201 -0.71 13.29 -14.31
N LYS A 202 0.06 12.33 -14.85
CA LYS A 202 0.09 10.95 -14.34
C LYS A 202 0.59 10.86 -12.90
N LEU A 203 1.55 11.69 -12.51
CA LEU A 203 2.09 11.71 -11.15
C LEU A 203 1.01 12.15 -10.15
N ALA A 204 0.20 13.14 -10.54
CA ALA A 204 -0.90 13.68 -9.73
C ALA A 204 -2.07 12.70 -9.52
N GLN A 205 -2.12 11.61 -10.29
CA GLN A 205 -3.15 10.56 -10.18
C GLN A 205 -2.80 9.45 -9.18
N THR A 206 -1.59 9.48 -8.60
CA THR A 206 -1.14 8.50 -7.60
C THR A 206 -1.98 8.58 -6.33
N ASN A 207 -2.23 7.45 -5.67
CA ASN A 207 -3.01 7.42 -4.44
C ASN A 207 -2.32 8.14 -3.27
N VAL A 208 -1.02 7.86 -3.07
CA VAL A 208 -0.17 8.56 -2.11
C VAL A 208 1.08 9.08 -2.81
N LEU A 209 1.31 10.39 -2.75
CA LEU A 209 2.42 11.07 -3.41
C LEU A 209 3.27 11.83 -2.38
N ASP A 210 4.56 11.50 -2.30
CA ASP A 210 5.56 12.19 -1.47
C ASP A 210 6.64 12.83 -2.35
N ILE A 211 6.68 14.15 -2.41
CA ILE A 211 7.65 14.87 -3.25
C ILE A 211 8.58 15.74 -2.40
N VAL A 212 9.87 15.59 -2.66
CA VAL A 212 10.93 16.45 -2.14
C VAL A 212 11.65 17.06 -3.34
N ILE A 213 11.23 18.26 -3.75
CA ILE A 213 11.58 18.83 -5.05
C ILE A 213 12.14 20.24 -4.91
N SER A 214 13.36 20.34 -4.36
CA SER A 214 14.00 21.63 -4.06
C SER A 214 14.14 22.52 -5.30
N GLY A 215 13.64 23.77 -5.19
CA GLY A 215 13.71 24.77 -6.26
C GLY A 215 12.76 24.52 -7.44
N SER A 216 11.84 23.55 -7.31
CA SER A 216 10.87 23.18 -8.35
C SER A 216 9.47 23.65 -7.98
N ARG A 217 8.67 24.08 -8.97
CA ARG A 217 7.27 24.45 -8.73
C ARG A 217 6.43 23.21 -8.43
N ALA A 218 5.58 23.30 -7.42
CA ALA A 218 4.67 22.22 -7.01
C ALA A 218 3.19 22.63 -7.08
N GLY A 219 2.88 23.89 -7.42
CA GLY A 219 1.51 24.42 -7.46
C GLY A 219 0.62 23.68 -8.48
N GLY A 220 1.16 23.39 -9.67
CA GLY A 220 0.46 22.61 -10.68
C GLY A 220 0.18 21.16 -10.27
N LEU A 221 1.07 20.54 -9.48
CA LEU A 221 0.81 19.22 -8.88
C LEU A 221 -0.27 19.30 -7.82
N LEU A 222 -0.20 20.29 -6.92
CA LEU A 222 -1.20 20.53 -5.89
C LEU A 222 -2.59 20.74 -6.49
N LYS A 223 -2.69 21.48 -7.60
CA LYS A 223 -3.96 21.77 -8.28
C LYS A 223 -4.61 20.55 -8.92
N ASN A 224 -3.80 19.63 -9.45
CA ASN A 224 -4.26 18.51 -10.27
C ASN A 224 -4.29 17.17 -9.51
N PHE A 225 -3.96 17.17 -8.22
CA PHE A 225 -3.86 15.94 -7.44
C PHE A 225 -5.24 15.30 -7.23
N THR A 226 -5.36 13.99 -7.43
CA THR A 226 -6.64 13.26 -7.28
C THR A 226 -6.59 12.12 -6.26
N GLY A 227 -5.44 11.88 -5.65
CA GLY A 227 -5.22 10.83 -4.67
C GLY A 227 -5.71 11.16 -3.26
N ARG A 228 -5.35 10.29 -2.31
CA ARG A 228 -5.72 10.39 -0.90
C ARG A 228 -4.73 11.17 -0.05
N GLN A 229 -3.44 11.09 -0.35
CA GLN A 229 -2.43 11.76 0.49
C GLN A 229 -1.35 12.42 -0.35
N LEU A 230 -1.04 13.68 -0.02
CA LEU A 230 -0.03 14.47 -0.70
C LEU A 230 0.94 15.09 0.32
N PHE A 231 2.22 14.82 0.14
CA PHE A 231 3.31 15.40 0.92
C PHE A 231 4.22 16.19 -0.01
N ILE A 232 4.36 17.49 0.25
CA ILE A 232 5.21 18.39 -0.51
C ILE A 232 6.27 18.95 0.45
N SER A 233 7.54 18.67 0.16
CA SER A 233 8.68 19.23 0.88
C SER A 233 9.64 19.92 -0.09
N ASP A 234 10.19 21.05 0.34
CA ASP A 234 11.15 21.86 -0.42
C ASP A 234 10.70 22.37 -1.80
N GLY A 235 9.45 22.12 -2.19
CA GLY A 235 8.85 22.67 -3.40
C GLY A 235 8.46 24.14 -3.28
N ILE A 236 8.44 24.84 -4.40
CA ILE A 236 7.92 26.19 -4.53
C ILE A 236 6.39 26.09 -4.69
N VAL A 237 5.69 26.50 -3.64
CA VAL A 237 4.22 26.67 -3.59
C VAL A 237 3.95 28.11 -3.16
N THR A 238 3.13 28.83 -3.92
CA THR A 238 2.78 30.22 -3.60
C THR A 238 1.55 30.30 -2.69
N ASP A 239 1.36 31.44 -2.03
CA ASP A 239 0.14 31.70 -1.25
C ASP A 239 -1.13 31.50 -2.09
N ASP A 240 -1.10 31.94 -3.34
CA ASP A 240 -2.24 31.89 -4.24
C ASP A 240 -2.56 30.45 -4.66
N ASP A 241 -1.54 29.59 -4.82
CA ASP A 241 -1.74 28.15 -5.06
C ASP A 241 -2.49 27.49 -3.88
N VAL A 242 -2.12 27.83 -2.64
CA VAL A 242 -2.74 27.29 -1.43
C VAL A 242 -4.16 27.82 -1.25
N ILE A 243 -4.38 29.12 -1.46
CA ILE A 243 -5.71 29.74 -1.37
C ILE A 243 -6.64 29.12 -2.41
N GLN A 244 -6.21 29.02 -3.68
CA GLN A 244 -7.00 28.41 -4.73
C GLN A 244 -7.32 26.94 -4.44
N PHE A 245 -6.35 26.18 -3.93
CA PHE A 245 -6.58 24.80 -3.50
C PHE A 245 -7.65 24.73 -2.40
N LEU A 246 -7.54 25.54 -1.35
CA LEU A 246 -8.48 25.54 -0.23
C LEU A 246 -9.88 25.96 -0.66
N ASP A 247 -10.03 26.98 -1.51
CA ASP A 247 -11.33 27.41 -2.05
C ASP A 247 -12.01 26.31 -2.87
N ASN A 248 -11.26 25.63 -3.74
CA ASN A 248 -11.77 24.55 -4.57
C ASN A 248 -12.14 23.31 -3.74
N TRP A 249 -11.34 22.99 -2.71
CA TRP A 249 -11.61 21.88 -1.80
C TRP A 249 -12.83 22.18 -0.91
N MET A 250 -12.92 23.40 -0.36
CA MET A 250 -14.05 23.81 0.49
C MET A 250 -15.38 23.86 -0.26
N SER A 251 -15.34 24.22 -1.56
CA SER A 251 -16.51 24.21 -2.43
C SER A 251 -16.88 22.82 -2.98
N ASN A 252 -16.16 21.77 -2.54
CA ASN A 252 -16.35 20.38 -2.95
C ASN A 252 -16.21 20.15 -4.47
N GLN A 253 -15.48 21.04 -5.17
CA GLN A 253 -15.30 20.98 -6.62
C GLN A 253 -14.17 20.02 -7.03
N THR A 254 -13.14 19.86 -6.20
CA THR A 254 -11.95 19.05 -6.49
C THR A 254 -11.45 18.32 -5.24
N HIS A 255 -10.52 17.38 -5.41
CA HIS A 255 -9.81 16.69 -4.32
C HIS A 255 -10.71 15.92 -3.33
N GLN A 256 -11.81 15.32 -3.81
CA GLN A 256 -12.78 14.60 -2.96
C GLN A 256 -12.19 13.37 -2.23
N ASN A 257 -11.13 12.79 -2.79
CA ASN A 257 -10.45 11.64 -2.18
C ASN A 257 -9.42 12.05 -1.13
N LEU A 258 -9.07 13.33 -1.04
CA LEU A 258 -7.95 13.80 -0.22
C LEU A 258 -8.25 13.64 1.28
N GLU A 259 -7.47 12.80 1.93
CA GLU A 259 -7.48 12.52 3.36
C GLU A 259 -6.43 13.36 4.11
N TYR A 260 -5.25 13.59 3.49
CA TYR A 260 -4.14 14.27 4.14
C TYR A 260 -3.29 15.08 3.17
N LEU A 261 -3.00 16.35 3.52
CA LEU A 261 -2.09 17.23 2.80
C LEU A 261 -1.07 17.80 3.77
N LYS A 262 0.22 17.67 3.44
CA LYS A 262 1.32 18.31 4.17
C LYS A 262 2.17 19.10 3.21
N ILE A 263 2.34 20.39 3.49
CA ILE A 263 3.23 21.29 2.76
C ILE A 263 4.27 21.79 3.75
N ASN A 264 5.50 21.30 3.63
CA ASN A 264 6.62 21.79 4.41
C ASN A 264 7.28 22.97 3.70
N ARG A 265 7.61 24.01 4.47
CA ARG A 265 8.37 25.16 3.98
C ARG A 265 9.80 24.73 3.68
N GLY A 266 10.24 24.93 2.44
CA GLY A 266 11.64 24.79 2.07
C GLY A 266 12.38 26.12 2.01
N ARG A 267 13.65 26.06 1.61
CA ARG A 267 14.39 27.24 1.16
C ARG A 267 13.71 27.82 -0.09
N GLY A 268 13.16 29.02 0.01
CA GLY A 268 12.51 29.72 -1.11
C GLY A 268 10.98 29.61 -1.14
N THR A 269 10.35 28.94 -0.18
CA THR A 269 8.89 28.91 -0.04
C THR A 269 8.44 29.96 0.99
N ASP A 270 8.16 31.18 0.54
CA ASP A 270 7.65 32.27 1.38
C ASP A 270 6.11 32.17 1.53
N LEU A 271 5.63 31.07 2.11
CA LEU A 271 4.21 30.99 2.48
C LEU A 271 3.95 31.95 3.64
N ASN A 272 2.98 32.85 3.47
CA ASN A 272 2.54 33.77 4.51
C ASN A 272 1.25 33.23 5.17
N PRO A 273 1.34 32.64 6.39
CA PRO A 273 0.17 32.08 7.06
C PRO A 273 -0.89 33.13 7.31
N GLU A 274 -0.49 34.36 7.65
CA GLU A 274 -1.46 35.42 7.91
C GLU A 274 -2.26 35.77 6.66
N LYS A 275 -1.59 35.85 5.49
CA LYS A 275 -2.28 36.10 4.22
C LYS A 275 -3.25 34.95 3.91
N ILE A 276 -2.81 33.70 4.04
CA ILE A 276 -3.66 32.52 3.77
C ILE A 276 -4.84 32.49 4.75
N MET A 277 -4.58 32.70 6.04
CA MET A 277 -5.59 32.69 7.10
C MET A 277 -6.59 33.86 6.99
N ARG A 278 -6.19 35.03 6.52
CA ARG A 278 -7.13 36.15 6.33
C ARG A 278 -8.10 35.92 5.17
N ASN A 279 -7.69 35.15 4.17
CA ASN A 279 -8.54 34.82 3.02
C ASN A 279 -9.50 33.66 3.30
N ILE A 280 -9.37 32.97 4.44
CA ILE A 280 -10.12 31.76 4.74
C ILE A 280 -10.78 31.92 6.12
N ASP A 281 -12.05 31.57 6.25
CA ASP A 281 -12.78 31.62 7.55
C ASP A 281 -12.31 30.49 8.50
N MET A 282 -11.06 30.58 8.95
CA MET A 282 -10.44 29.60 9.83
C MET A 282 -10.84 29.82 11.28
N LYS A 283 -11.33 28.77 11.92
CA LYS A 283 -11.82 28.75 13.30
C LYS A 283 -10.77 28.15 14.23
N ARG A 284 -10.89 28.43 15.52
CA ARG A 284 -10.05 27.83 16.57
C ARG A 284 -10.91 27.12 17.60
N PHE A 285 -10.41 26.01 18.12
CA PHE A 285 -10.97 25.38 19.30
C PHE A 285 -10.73 26.26 20.53
N ASP A 286 -11.66 26.22 21.47
CA ASP A 286 -11.48 26.87 22.76
C ASP A 286 -10.32 26.22 23.52
N LEU A 287 -9.56 27.00 24.29
CA LEU A 287 -8.37 26.52 25.03
C LEU A 287 -8.68 25.37 26.01
N ASN A 288 -9.95 25.26 26.45
CA ASN A 288 -10.41 24.24 27.39
C ASN A 288 -11.00 23.00 26.70
N GLN A 289 -11.10 22.98 25.37
CA GLN A 289 -11.61 21.83 24.61
C GLN A 289 -10.47 20.90 24.19
N LYS A 290 -10.72 19.58 24.27
CA LYS A 290 -9.77 18.57 23.79
C LYS A 290 -9.71 18.64 22.26
N VAL A 291 -8.55 18.99 21.73
CA VAL A 291 -8.30 19.04 20.29
C VAL A 291 -8.37 17.63 19.69
N PRO A 292 -9.07 17.43 18.55
CA PRO A 292 -9.08 16.15 17.86
C PRO A 292 -7.67 15.74 17.42
N VAL A 293 -7.36 14.45 17.59
CA VAL A 293 -6.16 13.82 17.05
C VAL A 293 -6.57 13.00 15.84
N TYR A 294 -5.97 13.32 14.70
CA TYR A 294 -6.19 12.64 13.44
C TYR A 294 -5.05 11.68 13.17
N ARG A 295 -5.38 10.50 12.64
CA ARG A 295 -4.43 9.44 12.32
C ARG A 295 -4.39 9.24 10.82
N TYR A 296 -3.20 9.04 10.28
CA TYR A 296 -3.03 8.72 8.87
C TYR A 296 -1.89 7.72 8.70
N ASP A 297 -2.02 6.86 7.68
CA ASP A 297 -0.95 5.97 7.28
C ASP A 297 0.12 6.78 6.54
N ARG A 298 1.39 6.58 6.88
CA ARG A 298 2.52 7.21 6.21
C ARG A 298 3.59 6.19 5.88
N ARG A 299 4.10 6.30 4.67
CA ARG A 299 5.37 5.68 4.28
C ARG A 299 6.38 6.80 4.12
N SER A 300 7.57 6.68 4.70
CA SER A 300 8.59 7.73 4.66
C SER A 300 9.77 7.34 3.78
N GLY A 301 9.88 7.97 2.61
CA GLY A 301 11.06 7.92 1.74
C GLY A 301 11.57 6.52 1.41
N TRP A 302 12.58 6.05 2.16
CA TRP A 302 13.25 4.76 1.95
C TRP A 302 12.67 3.61 2.78
N ASP A 303 11.74 3.89 3.69
CA ASP A 303 11.05 2.86 4.46
C ASP A 303 10.06 2.10 3.57
N ILE A 304 9.98 0.79 3.81
CA ILE A 304 9.08 -0.11 3.07
C ILE A 304 7.72 -0.21 3.76
N GLU A 305 7.70 -0.03 5.08
CA GLU A 305 6.53 -0.22 5.92
C GLU A 305 5.71 1.06 6.06
N TRP A 306 4.39 0.87 6.11
CA TRP A 306 3.45 1.91 6.52
C TRP A 306 3.46 2.05 8.03
N LYS A 307 3.55 3.29 8.51
CA LYS A 307 3.49 3.67 9.92
C LYS A 307 2.28 4.56 10.13
N ILE A 308 1.60 4.40 11.27
CA ILE A 308 0.53 5.32 11.65
C ILE A 308 1.19 6.54 12.29
N GLU A 309 0.95 7.71 11.71
CA GLU A 309 1.30 8.98 12.31
C GLU A 309 0.05 9.70 12.82
N GLU A 310 0.24 10.56 13.82
CA GLU A 310 -0.82 11.36 14.41
C GLU A 310 -0.54 12.84 14.23
N PHE A 311 -1.57 13.63 13.95
CA PHE A 311 -1.49 15.08 14.00
C PHE A 311 -2.70 15.67 14.72
N SER A 312 -2.49 16.83 15.34
CA SER A 312 -3.55 17.63 15.94
C SER A 312 -3.31 19.10 15.62
N SER A 313 -4.38 19.87 15.47
CA SER A 313 -4.30 21.31 15.20
C SER A 313 -5.38 22.04 15.99
N PRO A 314 -5.03 23.13 16.70
CA PRO A 314 -6.02 23.95 17.39
C PRO A 314 -6.88 24.78 16.42
N SER A 315 -6.46 24.88 15.15
CA SER A 315 -7.17 25.60 14.10
C SER A 315 -7.81 24.63 13.11
N PHE A 316 -9.03 24.93 12.66
CA PHE A 316 -9.78 24.10 11.73
C PHE A 316 -10.65 24.95 10.80
N ILE A 317 -11.04 24.36 9.67
CA ILE A 317 -11.97 24.94 8.71
C ILE A 317 -13.16 24.00 8.63
N LYS A 318 -14.37 24.54 8.54
CA LYS A 318 -15.58 23.75 8.34
C LYS A 318 -16.07 23.98 6.92
N THR A 319 -16.04 22.93 6.10
CA THR A 319 -16.71 23.00 4.80
C THR A 319 -18.21 23.16 5.02
N PRO A 320 -18.90 24.01 4.23
CA PRO A 320 -20.35 24.04 4.26
C PRO A 320 -20.82 22.61 3.99
N LEU A 321 -21.54 22.01 4.94
CA LEU A 321 -22.34 20.85 4.61
C LEU A 321 -23.28 21.33 3.50
N GLN A 322 -23.03 20.92 2.26
CA GLN A 322 -24.17 20.62 1.42
C GLN A 322 -24.94 19.61 2.25
N GLU A 323 -26.07 20.03 2.81
CA GLU A 323 -27.11 19.09 3.16
C GLU A 323 -27.24 18.24 1.90
N ALA A 324 -26.70 17.03 1.96
CA ALA A 324 -27.01 16.02 0.99
C ALA A 324 -28.52 15.93 1.13
N SER A 325 -29.22 16.58 0.19
CA SER A 325 -30.63 16.38 0.02
C SER A 325 -30.74 14.87 -0.02
N PRO A 326 -31.48 14.24 0.90
CA PRO A 326 -31.66 12.80 0.85
C PRO A 326 -31.96 12.48 -0.62
N PRO A 327 -31.31 11.46 -1.23
CA PRO A 327 -31.49 11.19 -2.65
C PRO A 327 -32.97 11.33 -2.94
N ARG A 328 -33.39 12.02 -4.01
CA ARG A 328 -34.80 12.46 -4.21
C ARG A 328 -35.86 11.37 -3.96
N ASN A 329 -35.45 10.09 -3.91
CA ASN A 329 -36.21 8.90 -3.55
C ASN A 329 -35.76 8.18 -2.26
N SER A 330 -35.23 8.85 -1.22
CA SER A 330 -34.91 8.21 0.05
C SER A 330 -36.20 7.92 0.79
N ILE A 331 -36.60 6.66 0.84
CA ILE A 331 -37.81 6.28 1.56
C ILE A 331 -37.44 6.08 3.02
N LYS A 332 -38.01 6.91 3.90
CA LYS A 332 -37.89 6.70 5.34
C LYS A 332 -38.65 5.44 5.70
N ILE A 333 -37.95 4.37 6.10
CA ILE A 333 -38.57 3.10 6.53
C ILE A 333 -39.62 3.33 7.62
N SER A 334 -39.39 4.31 8.50
CA SER A 334 -40.34 4.72 9.55
C SER A 334 -41.69 5.23 9.05
N LYS A 335 -41.83 5.58 7.76
CA LYS A 335 -43.09 6.00 7.14
C LYS A 335 -43.97 4.83 6.68
N PHE A 336 -43.43 3.61 6.62
CA PHE A 336 -44.21 2.43 6.26
C PHE A 336 -45.01 1.89 7.45
N SER A 337 -46.05 1.10 7.18
CA SER A 337 -46.79 0.39 8.22
C SER A 337 -45.88 -0.63 8.93
N CYS A 338 -46.22 -0.99 10.16
CA CYS A 338 -45.49 -1.97 10.97
C CYS A 338 -45.27 -3.31 10.22
N LEU A 339 -46.25 -3.75 9.41
CA LEU A 339 -46.16 -4.97 8.60
C LEU A 339 -45.13 -4.85 7.48
N ILE A 340 -45.11 -3.74 6.75
CA ILE A 340 -44.15 -3.50 5.66
C ILE A 340 -42.73 -3.30 6.22
N GLN A 341 -42.60 -2.60 7.34
CA GLN A 341 -41.31 -2.49 8.04
C GLN A 341 -40.78 -3.88 8.44
N ARG A 342 -41.65 -4.74 8.98
CA ARG A 342 -41.27 -6.09 9.37
C ARG A 342 -40.85 -6.95 8.17
N GLU A 343 -41.54 -6.84 7.04
CA GLU A 343 -41.19 -7.58 5.81
C GLU A 343 -39.83 -7.14 5.24
N ILE A 344 -39.60 -5.82 5.13
CA ILE A 344 -38.32 -5.27 4.65
C ILE A 344 -37.17 -5.74 5.55
N LEU A 345 -37.34 -5.61 6.87
CA LEU A 345 -36.32 -6.00 7.84
C LEU A 345 -36.13 -7.53 7.91
N SER A 346 -37.16 -8.32 7.62
CA SER A 346 -37.07 -9.79 7.58
C SER A 346 -36.26 -10.30 6.39
N ASN A 347 -36.24 -9.56 5.29
CA ASN A 347 -35.50 -9.91 4.08
C ASN A 347 -34.04 -9.39 4.07
N MET A 348 -33.65 -8.59 5.06
CA MET A 348 -32.28 -8.11 5.20
C MET A 348 -31.36 -9.15 5.85
N GLU A 349 -30.09 -9.11 5.44
CA GLU A 349 -29.04 -9.91 6.08
C GLU A 349 -28.83 -9.48 7.53
N LEU A 350 -28.41 -10.44 8.36
CA LEU A 350 -28.23 -10.20 9.79
C LEU A 350 -27.15 -9.14 10.08
N VAL A 351 -26.13 -9.06 9.23
CA VAL A 351 -25.01 -8.10 9.35
C VAL A 351 -25.51 -6.67 9.10
N ASP A 352 -26.31 -6.46 8.06
CA ASP A 352 -26.89 -5.14 7.75
C ASP A 352 -27.82 -4.66 8.86
N LEU A 353 -28.62 -5.58 9.41
CA LEU A 353 -29.50 -5.31 10.55
C LEU A 353 -28.71 -4.87 11.79
N LEU A 354 -27.56 -5.50 12.06
CA LEU A 354 -26.65 -5.13 13.15
C LEU A 354 -26.00 -3.76 12.92
N MET A 355 -25.52 -3.49 11.71
CA MET A 355 -24.93 -2.20 11.32
C MET A 355 -25.94 -1.06 11.44
N MET A 356 -27.18 -1.25 10.98
CA MET A 356 -28.22 -0.23 11.13
C MET A 356 -28.65 -0.03 12.59
N ALA A 357 -28.69 -1.09 13.39
CA ALA A 357 -29.03 -1.01 14.81
C ALA A 357 -28.01 -0.23 15.63
N SER A 358 -26.72 -0.28 15.30
CA SER A 358 -25.68 0.46 16.02
C SER A 358 -25.65 1.94 15.70
N CYS A 359 -26.09 2.33 14.50
CA CYS A 359 -26.15 3.73 14.10
C CYS A 359 -27.32 4.51 14.74
N SER A 360 -28.30 3.83 15.38
CA SER A 360 -29.44 4.51 16.01
C SER A 360 -30.09 3.70 17.14
N GLN A 361 -30.05 4.24 18.36
CA GLN A 361 -30.76 3.65 19.51
C GLN A 361 -32.28 3.53 19.28
N LYS A 362 -32.88 4.47 18.54
CA LYS A 362 -34.30 4.44 18.19
C LYS A 362 -34.61 3.28 17.24
N PHE A 363 -33.74 3.07 16.25
CA PHE A 363 -33.87 1.95 15.32
C PHE A 363 -33.63 0.61 16.00
N HIS A 364 -32.62 0.51 16.88
CA HIS A 364 -32.36 -0.68 17.70
C HIS A 364 -33.59 -1.09 18.53
N ARG A 365 -34.24 -0.14 19.21
CA ARG A 365 -35.47 -0.41 19.98
C ARG A 365 -36.60 -0.91 19.08
N ASN A 366 -36.82 -0.28 17.93
CA ASN A 366 -37.85 -0.71 16.97
C ASN A 366 -37.57 -2.12 16.42
N MET A 367 -36.32 -2.41 16.09
CA MET A 367 -35.89 -3.73 15.62
C MET A 367 -36.11 -4.83 16.67
N LYS A 368 -35.76 -4.55 17.93
CA LYS A 368 -35.97 -5.48 19.05
C LYS A 368 -37.45 -5.78 19.29
N LEU A 369 -38.34 -4.80 19.03
CA LEU A 369 -39.79 -4.98 19.13
C LEU A 369 -40.38 -5.76 17.93
N LEU A 370 -39.90 -5.49 16.71
CA LEU A 370 -40.44 -6.06 15.47
C LEU A 370 -39.91 -7.47 15.16
N MET A 371 -38.66 -7.77 15.54
CA MET A 371 -37.89 -8.94 15.12
C MET A 371 -37.29 -9.72 16.29
N ARG A 372 -37.99 -9.72 17.43
CA ARG A 372 -37.54 -10.30 18.72
C ARG A 372 -36.95 -11.71 18.58
N SER A 373 -37.60 -12.59 17.81
CA SER A 373 -37.16 -13.99 17.60
C SER A 373 -35.90 -14.17 16.75
N ARG A 374 -35.54 -13.22 15.88
CA ARG A 374 -34.27 -13.24 15.12
C ARG A 374 -33.14 -12.60 15.90
N PHE A 375 -33.44 -11.57 16.68
CA PHE A 375 -32.44 -10.84 17.46
C PHE A 375 -32.02 -11.57 18.74
N ASP A 376 -32.95 -12.28 19.40
CA ASP A 376 -32.63 -13.08 20.60
C ASP A 376 -31.77 -14.33 20.30
N LYS A 377 -31.59 -14.70 19.02
CA LYS A 377 -30.67 -15.78 18.57
C LYS A 377 -29.21 -15.31 18.41
N ILE A 378 -28.97 -14.02 18.54
CA ILE A 378 -27.66 -13.37 18.46
C ILE A 378 -27.24 -13.16 19.90
N PHE A 379 -26.56 -14.09 20.57
CA PHE A 379 -25.65 -13.81 21.70
C PHE A 379 -25.02 -15.10 22.20
N THR A 380 -23.87 -15.45 21.60
CA THR A 380 -22.81 -16.16 22.32
C THR A 380 -21.50 -15.48 21.94
N ILE A 381 -20.90 -14.73 22.87
CA ILE A 381 -19.50 -14.29 22.74
C ILE A 381 -18.69 -15.41 23.38
N THR A 382 -18.14 -16.30 22.57
CA THR A 382 -17.26 -17.36 23.03
C THR A 382 -15.84 -16.81 23.17
N TYR A 383 -15.28 -16.91 24.37
CA TYR A 383 -13.93 -16.49 24.68
C TYR A 383 -13.02 -17.73 24.70
N GLU A 384 -12.34 -18.01 23.60
CA GLU A 384 -11.31 -19.05 23.56
C GLU A 384 -9.95 -18.43 23.88
N SER A 385 -9.33 -18.88 24.96
CA SER A 385 -8.04 -18.37 25.43
C SER A 385 -6.95 -18.62 24.38
N GLY A 386 -6.47 -17.56 23.73
CA GLY A 386 -5.36 -17.59 22.77
C GLY A 386 -5.73 -17.15 21.35
N ILE A 387 -7.02 -17.02 21.02
CA ILE A 387 -7.51 -16.55 19.72
C ILE A 387 -8.41 -15.32 19.93
N SER A 388 -8.43 -14.42 18.95
CA SER A 388 -9.31 -13.24 18.85
C SER A 388 -10.77 -13.56 19.22
N PRO A 389 -11.49 -12.72 20.00
CA PRO A 389 -12.89 -12.99 20.32
C PRO A 389 -13.75 -13.03 19.05
N PHE A 390 -14.64 -14.02 18.94
CA PHE A 390 -15.57 -14.14 17.81
C PHE A 390 -17.01 -13.96 18.30
N ILE A 391 -17.86 -13.42 17.42
CA ILE A 391 -19.30 -13.39 17.63
C ILE A 391 -19.91 -14.42 16.69
N SER A 392 -20.56 -15.42 17.27
CA SER A 392 -21.32 -16.44 16.54
C SER A 392 -22.81 -16.34 16.87
N SER A 393 -23.64 -16.87 15.98
CA SER A 393 -25.08 -16.96 16.19
C SER A 393 -25.44 -18.42 16.36
N SER A 394 -26.36 -18.70 17.27
CA SER A 394 -26.94 -20.04 17.43
C SER A 394 -27.56 -20.62 16.15
N SER A 395 -27.78 -19.80 15.10
CA SER A 395 -28.28 -20.25 13.81
C SER A 395 -27.21 -20.48 12.72
N SER A 396 -25.94 -20.12 12.93
CA SER A 396 -24.89 -20.25 11.91
C SER A 396 -24.10 -21.57 11.96
N GLY A 397 -24.41 -22.47 12.91
CA GLY A 397 -23.74 -23.77 13.05
C GLY A 397 -22.22 -23.60 13.22
N ASP A 398 -21.78 -23.22 14.43
CA ASP A 398 -20.40 -23.06 14.89
C ASP A 398 -19.42 -22.23 14.02
N GLU A 399 -19.83 -21.74 12.85
CA GLU A 399 -19.08 -20.83 12.00
C GLU A 399 -19.28 -19.38 12.50
N PRO A 400 -18.21 -18.67 12.88
CA PRO A 400 -18.28 -17.29 13.34
C PRO A 400 -18.56 -16.35 12.17
N PHE A 401 -19.61 -15.52 12.28
CA PHE A 401 -19.95 -14.55 11.24
C PHE A 401 -19.29 -13.17 11.45
N MET A 402 -18.63 -12.97 12.59
CA MET A 402 -17.87 -11.75 12.90
C MET A 402 -16.67 -12.10 13.81
N SER A 403 -15.46 -11.69 13.42
CA SER A 403 -14.25 -11.81 14.25
C SER A 403 -13.81 -10.45 14.77
N ILE A 404 -13.49 -10.36 16.05
CA ILE A 404 -12.91 -9.18 16.68
C ILE A 404 -11.42 -9.44 16.83
N ASN A 405 -10.63 -9.14 15.79
CA ASN A 405 -9.20 -9.36 15.87
C ASN A 405 -8.50 -8.32 16.75
N ARG A 406 -7.37 -8.72 17.33
CA ARG A 406 -6.53 -7.80 18.10
C ARG A 406 -6.05 -6.67 17.18
N ILE A 407 -5.81 -5.51 17.78
CA ILE A 407 -5.50 -4.24 17.09
C ILE A 407 -4.37 -4.38 16.05
N PHE A 408 -3.49 -5.36 16.22
CA PHE A 408 -2.32 -5.64 15.37
C PHE A 408 -2.61 -6.42 14.07
N ASP A 409 -3.80 -6.99 13.88
CA ASP A 409 -4.05 -7.91 12.75
C ASP A 409 -4.69 -7.25 11.51
N PHE A 410 -4.89 -5.93 11.51
CA PHE A 410 -5.55 -5.24 10.40
C PHE A 410 -4.86 -3.95 9.98
N ILE A 411 -4.12 -4.03 8.87
CA ILE A 411 -3.50 -2.89 8.18
C ILE A 411 -4.28 -2.61 6.87
N GLY A 412 -4.60 -1.34 6.58
CA GLY A 412 -4.89 -0.85 5.23
C GLY A 412 -6.34 -0.50 4.82
N ARG A 413 -7.30 -0.20 5.71
CA ARG A 413 -8.58 0.49 5.37
C ARG A 413 -9.11 1.29 6.58
N PRO A 414 -9.86 2.40 6.37
CA PRO A 414 -10.42 3.19 7.47
C PRO A 414 -11.41 2.36 8.30
N ARG A 415 -11.34 2.49 9.63
CA ARG A 415 -12.22 1.78 10.57
C ARG A 415 -13.41 2.66 10.95
N ILE A 416 -14.60 2.07 11.02
CA ILE A 416 -15.80 2.74 11.51
C ILE A 416 -15.92 2.45 13.01
N SER A 417 -15.92 3.50 13.83
CA SER A 417 -16.21 3.36 15.27
C SER A 417 -17.68 3.04 15.49
N MET A 418 -17.96 1.97 16.23
CA MET A 418 -19.30 1.45 16.48
C MET A 418 -19.42 1.08 17.96
N ASN A 419 -20.47 1.56 18.63
CA ASN A 419 -20.77 1.15 20.00
C ASN A 419 -21.78 0.01 19.97
N LEU A 420 -21.34 -1.20 20.32
CA LEU A 420 -22.20 -2.39 20.40
C LEU A 420 -22.39 -2.75 21.87
N LEU A 421 -23.61 -2.59 22.39
CA LEU A 421 -23.96 -2.87 23.79
C LEU A 421 -23.05 -2.20 24.83
N GLY A 422 -22.59 -0.97 24.57
CA GLY A 422 -21.69 -0.25 25.49
C GLY A 422 -20.22 -0.62 25.33
N MET A 423 -19.87 -1.50 24.39
CA MET A 423 -18.48 -1.75 23.98
C MET A 423 -18.15 -0.90 22.76
N ASP A 424 -17.11 -0.08 22.87
CA ASP A 424 -16.56 0.65 21.73
C ASP A 424 -15.74 -0.30 20.86
N LEU A 425 -16.31 -0.65 19.71
CA LEU A 425 -15.70 -1.51 18.71
C LEU A 425 -15.26 -0.67 17.51
N GLN A 426 -14.17 -1.07 16.88
CA GLN A 426 -13.77 -0.55 15.57
C GLN A 426 -13.97 -1.67 14.55
N VAL A 427 -14.93 -1.48 13.66
CA VAL A 427 -15.28 -2.48 12.63
C VAL A 427 -14.69 -2.04 11.30
N ARG A 428 -14.17 -3.01 10.54
CA ARG A 428 -13.61 -2.80 9.20
C ARG A 428 -14.65 -3.09 8.13
#